data_AF-A0A7V9FF16-F1
#
_entry.id   AF-A0A7V9FF16-F1
#
_cell.length_a   1.000
_cell.length_b   1.000
_cell.length_c   1.000
_cell.angle_alpha   90.00
_cell.angle_beta   90.00
_cell.angle_gamma   90.00
#
_symmetry.space_group_name_H-M   'P 1'
#
loop_
_entity.id
_entity.type
_entity.pdbx_description
1 polymer ?
#
loop_
_entity_poly.entity_id
_entity_poly.type
_entity_poly.pdbx_seq_one_letter_code
_entity_poly.pdbx_strand_id
1 'polypeptide(L)'
;MRQGLLWLSERQGIFNFVRRNGLARKFASRFVAGETIETGVAAARELSRRGITASLDLLGESVSVEAEAVAARDQYLSMLDWMAESGVEVNVSVKLTQMGLDIGEDLCHRNMVAILEKAKALRGFVRLDMEGSDYT
;
A
#
# COMPACT_ATOMS: atom_id res chain seq x y z
N MET A 1 25.57 -5.73 -9.07
CA MET A 1 24.81 -4.50 -8.75
C MET A 1 23.57 -4.75 -7.90
N ARG A 2 22.69 -5.71 -8.24
CA ARG A 2 21.45 -5.99 -7.49
C ARG A 2 21.67 -6.30 -5.99
N GLN A 3 22.58 -7.21 -5.66
CA GLN A 3 22.83 -7.60 -4.25
C GLN A 3 23.38 -6.46 -3.38
N GLY A 4 24.23 -5.59 -3.95
CA GLY A 4 24.76 -4.44 -3.21
C GLY A 4 23.69 -3.38 -2.91
N LEU A 5 22.73 -3.19 -3.83
CA LEU A 5 21.59 -2.28 -3.62
C LEU A 5 20.61 -2.83 -2.58
N LEU A 6 20.31 -4.14 -2.61
CA LEU A 6 19.44 -4.80 -1.63
C LEU A 6 20.04 -4.74 -0.21
N TRP A 7 21.33 -5.03 -0.10
CA TRP A 7 22.04 -4.93 1.18
C TRP A 7 22.06 -3.51 1.76
N LEU A 8 22.08 -2.49 0.91
CA LEU A 8 22.00 -1.09 1.33
C LEU A 8 20.57 -0.69 1.76
N SER A 9 19.52 -1.24 1.13
CA SER A 9 18.13 -0.92 1.50
C SER A 9 17.71 -1.52 2.84
N GLU A 10 18.31 -2.64 3.25
CA GLU A 10 18.03 -3.31 4.54
C GLU A 10 18.67 -2.59 5.75
N ARG A 11 19.52 -1.56 5.55
CA ARG A 11 20.15 -0.81 6.65
C ARG A 11 19.26 0.36 7.11
N GLN A 12 18.66 0.23 8.30
CA GLN A 12 17.86 1.28 8.96
C GLN A 12 18.53 2.68 8.99
N GLY A 13 19.86 2.72 9.11
CA GLY A 13 20.64 3.98 9.10
C GLY A 13 20.63 4.71 7.76
N ILE A 14 20.58 3.97 6.64
CA ILE A 14 20.48 4.53 5.29
C ILE A 14 19.05 5.00 5.03
N PHE A 15 18.05 4.24 5.46
CA PHE A 15 16.65 4.66 5.44
C PHE A 15 16.45 6.00 6.17
N ASN A 16 16.98 6.12 7.38
CA ASN A 16 16.91 7.36 8.17
C ASN A 16 17.70 8.52 7.54
N PHE A 17 18.82 8.25 6.86
CA PHE A 17 19.60 9.25 6.13
C PHE A 17 18.85 9.77 4.90
N VAL A 18 18.20 8.89 4.13
CA VAL A 18 17.36 9.26 2.97
C VAL A 18 16.18 10.13 3.41
N ARG A 19 15.54 9.79 4.53
CA ARG A 19 14.42 10.57 5.10
C ARG A 19 14.85 11.97 5.55
N ARG A 20 16.07 12.10 6.10
CA ARG A 20 16.63 13.38 6.58
C ARG A 20 17.27 14.25 5.49
N ASN A 21 17.64 13.68 4.34
CA ASN A 21 18.28 14.42 3.26
C ASN A 21 17.25 14.87 2.21
N GLY A 22 17.04 16.18 2.07
CA GLY A 22 16.03 16.74 1.17
C GLY A 22 16.20 16.38 -0.32
N LEU A 23 17.44 16.14 -0.78
CA LEU A 23 17.71 15.70 -2.16
C LEU A 23 17.31 14.24 -2.36
N ALA A 24 17.63 13.37 -1.38
CA ALA A 24 17.26 11.96 -1.41
C ALA A 24 15.74 11.79 -1.31
N ARG A 25 15.07 12.57 -0.46
CA ARG A 25 13.61 12.62 -0.36
C ARG A 25 12.94 13.06 -1.66
N LYS A 26 13.50 14.05 -2.36
CA LYS A 26 13.01 14.50 -3.68
C LYS A 26 13.16 13.43 -4.77
N PHE A 27 14.18 12.59 -4.66
CA PHE A 27 14.36 11.44 -5.56
C PHE A 27 13.35 10.33 -5.24
N ALA A 28 13.18 9.99 -3.96
CA ALA A 28 12.21 8.99 -3.50
C ALA A 28 10.76 9.38 -3.81
N SER A 29 10.41 10.68 -3.70
CA SER A 29 9.05 11.17 -3.98
C SER A 29 8.61 11.01 -5.44
N ARG A 30 9.54 10.66 -6.34
CA ARG A 30 9.21 10.28 -7.72
C ARG A 30 8.62 8.87 -7.83
N PHE A 31 8.85 8.03 -6.82
CA PHE A 31 8.43 6.62 -6.78
C PHE A 31 7.43 6.33 -5.65
N VAL A 32 7.44 7.12 -4.58
CA VAL A 32 6.53 6.99 -3.43
C VAL A 32 5.78 8.30 -3.23
N ALA A 33 4.45 8.25 -3.20
CA ALA A 33 3.60 9.44 -3.07
C ALA A 33 3.79 10.16 -1.72
N GLY A 34 4.10 9.41 -0.67
CA GLY A 34 4.44 9.92 0.66
C GLY A 34 4.36 8.81 1.70
N GLU A 35 4.45 9.18 2.98
CA GLU A 35 4.48 8.23 4.11
C GLU A 35 3.12 8.12 4.83
N THR A 36 2.10 8.84 4.35
CA THR A 36 0.76 8.84 4.96
C THR A 36 -0.32 8.67 3.89
N ILE A 37 -1.49 8.15 4.30
CA ILE A 37 -2.64 7.96 3.42
C ILE A 37 -3.03 9.28 2.75
N GLU A 38 -3.05 10.38 3.50
CA GLU A 38 -3.42 11.71 3.01
C GLU A 38 -2.48 12.17 1.90
N THR A 39 -1.17 11.95 2.05
CA THR A 39 -0.19 12.27 1.00
C THR A 39 -0.38 11.42 -0.25
N GLY A 40 -0.70 10.12 -0.09
CA GLY A 40 -1.04 9.23 -1.19
C GLY A 40 -2.28 9.67 -1.96
N VAL A 41 -3.36 9.97 -1.23
CA VAL A 41 -4.64 10.44 -1.81
C VAL A 41 -4.48 11.81 -2.47
N ALA A 42 -3.70 12.72 -1.90
CA ALA A 42 -3.39 14.00 -2.52
C ALA A 42 -2.66 13.83 -3.87
N ALA A 43 -1.71 12.89 -3.96
CA ALA A 43 -1.04 12.56 -5.22
C ALA A 43 -2.01 11.95 -6.25
N ALA A 44 -2.89 11.03 -5.83
CA ALA A 44 -3.93 10.48 -6.69
C ALA A 44 -4.88 11.56 -7.23
N ARG A 45 -5.21 12.55 -6.38
CA ARG A 45 -6.05 13.68 -6.78
C ARG A 45 -5.40 14.55 -7.84
N GLU A 46 -4.09 14.79 -7.72
CA GLU A 46 -3.35 15.55 -8.74
C GLU A 46 -3.26 14.80 -10.08
N LEU A 47 -3.12 13.47 -10.05
CA LEU A 47 -3.19 12.64 -11.25
C LEU A 47 -4.58 12.69 -11.89
N SER A 48 -5.63 12.60 -11.08
CA SER A 48 -7.03 12.70 -11.54
C SER A 48 -7.32 14.04 -12.22
N ARG A 49 -6.83 15.16 -11.67
CA ARG A 49 -6.92 16.49 -12.31
C ARG A 49 -6.27 16.56 -13.70
N ARG A 50 -5.35 15.64 -13.99
CA ARG A 50 -4.66 15.51 -15.28
C ARG A 50 -5.28 14.44 -16.18
N GLY A 51 -6.41 13.85 -15.79
CA GLY A 51 -7.08 12.78 -16.53
C GLY A 51 -6.39 11.42 -16.41
N ILE A 52 -5.53 11.22 -15.41
CA ILE A 52 -4.80 9.98 -15.17
C ILE A 52 -5.42 9.26 -13.98
N THR A 53 -5.88 8.02 -14.18
CA THR A 53 -6.36 7.14 -13.10
C THR A 53 -5.19 6.62 -12.28
N ALA A 54 -5.38 6.47 -10.97
CA ALA A 54 -4.36 6.00 -10.05
C ALA A 54 -4.87 4.81 -9.22
N SER A 55 -3.98 3.86 -8.96
CA SER A 55 -4.19 2.79 -7.97
C SER A 55 -3.26 3.05 -6.81
N LEU A 56 -3.77 3.10 -5.58
CA LEU A 56 -2.94 3.25 -4.39
C LEU A 56 -2.51 1.88 -3.87
N ASP A 57 -1.23 1.77 -3.49
CA ASP A 57 -0.62 0.58 -2.87
C ASP A 57 -0.01 1.01 -1.53
N LEU A 58 -0.44 0.35 -0.45
CA LEU A 58 0.04 0.62 0.89
C LEU A 58 1.32 -0.19 1.12
N LEU A 59 2.45 0.48 0.99
CA LEU A 59 3.77 -0.14 1.17
C LEU A 59 3.95 -0.63 2.61
N GLY A 60 3.90 -1.94 2.78
CA GLY A 60 4.28 -2.65 3.99
C GLY A 60 4.85 -4.01 3.63
N GLU A 61 5.75 -4.53 4.46
CA GLU A 61 6.31 -5.87 4.30
C GLU A 61 5.27 -6.94 4.68
N SER A 62 5.53 -8.20 4.30
CA SER A 62 4.74 -9.36 4.72
C SER A 62 4.56 -9.36 6.24
N VAL A 63 3.32 -9.52 6.68
CA VAL A 63 2.98 -9.49 8.11
C VAL A 63 3.32 -10.83 8.75
N SER A 64 3.89 -10.78 9.96
CA SER A 64 4.37 -11.98 10.66
C SER A 64 3.46 -12.41 11.80
N VAL A 65 2.57 -11.52 12.24
CA VAL A 65 1.59 -11.77 13.31
C VAL A 65 0.21 -11.25 12.94
N GLU A 66 -0.83 -11.86 13.51
CA GLU A 66 -2.23 -11.52 13.19
C GLU A 66 -2.56 -10.05 13.42
N ALA A 67 -2.01 -9.45 14.48
CA ALA A 67 -2.23 -8.04 14.79
C ALA A 67 -1.75 -7.09 13.67
N GLU A 68 -0.64 -7.44 13.00
CA GLU A 68 -0.11 -6.65 11.88
C GLU A 68 -1.02 -6.76 10.64
N ALA A 69 -1.52 -7.96 10.35
CA ALA A 69 -2.48 -8.19 9.26
C ALA A 69 -3.77 -7.37 9.45
N VAL A 70 -4.28 -7.39 10.69
CA VAL A 70 -5.47 -6.62 11.09
C VAL A 70 -5.21 -5.12 10.99
N ALA A 71 -4.05 -4.64 11.43
CA ALA A 71 -3.68 -3.23 11.30
C ALA A 71 -3.56 -2.80 9.83
N ALA A 72 -2.95 -3.64 8.98
CA ALA A 72 -2.86 -3.39 7.54
C ALA A 72 -4.25 -3.31 6.90
N ARG A 73 -5.15 -4.24 7.22
CA ARG A 73 -6.56 -4.17 6.79
C ARG A 73 -7.19 -2.82 7.17
N ASP A 74 -7.03 -2.38 8.42
CA ASP A 74 -7.63 -1.14 8.90
C ASP A 74 -7.07 0.10 8.18
N GLN A 75 -5.80 0.06 7.79
CA GLN A 75 -5.21 1.09 6.94
C GLN A 75 -5.84 1.11 5.54
N TYR A 76 -6.10 -0.05 4.92
CA TYR A 76 -6.84 -0.12 3.65
C TYR A 76 -8.26 0.44 3.80
N LEU A 77 -8.99 0.07 4.86
CA LEU A 77 -10.34 0.59 5.09
C LEU A 77 -10.36 2.12 5.21
N SER A 78 -9.41 2.68 5.97
CA SER A 78 -9.23 4.13 6.10
C SER A 78 -8.86 4.77 4.75
N MET A 79 -7.96 4.16 3.98
CA MET A 79 -7.56 4.65 2.67
C MET A 79 -8.74 4.70 1.70
N LEU A 80 -9.59 3.68 1.68
CA LEU A 80 -10.80 3.65 0.85
C LEU A 80 -11.76 4.81 1.21
N ASP A 81 -11.96 5.09 2.50
CA ASP A 81 -12.76 6.24 2.96
C ASP A 81 -12.17 7.57 2.50
N TRP A 82 -10.88 7.78 2.75
CA TRP A 82 -10.18 9.00 2.34
C TRP A 82 -10.23 9.25 0.83
N MET A 83 -10.11 8.19 0.04
CA MET A 83 -10.22 8.26 -1.42
C MET A 83 -11.62 8.72 -1.83
N ALA A 84 -12.66 8.10 -1.28
CA ALA A 84 -14.05 8.44 -1.56
C ALA A 84 -14.38 9.88 -1.15
N GLU A 85 -13.99 10.29 0.06
CA GLU A 85 -14.20 11.65 0.58
C GLU A 85 -13.46 12.72 -0.24
N SER A 86 -12.30 12.37 -0.79
CA SER A 86 -11.51 13.28 -1.64
C SER A 86 -12.02 13.38 -3.07
N GLY A 87 -13.03 12.58 -3.43
CA GLY A 87 -13.60 12.51 -4.79
C GLY A 87 -12.64 11.92 -5.82
N VAL A 88 -11.69 11.10 -5.38
CA VAL A 88 -10.81 10.34 -6.29
C VAL A 88 -11.41 8.96 -6.54
N GLU A 89 -11.09 8.38 -7.69
CA GLU A 89 -11.49 7.00 -8.00
C GLU A 89 -10.95 6.05 -6.93
N VAL A 90 -11.82 5.23 -6.34
CA VAL A 90 -11.45 4.26 -5.32
C VAL A 90 -10.86 3.03 -6.02
N ASN A 91 -9.53 2.95 -6.06
CA ASN A 91 -8.81 1.90 -6.76
C ASN A 91 -7.52 1.58 -5.98
N VAL A 92 -7.40 0.33 -5.50
CA VAL A 92 -6.30 -0.10 -4.63
C VAL A 92 -5.70 -1.42 -5.09
N SER A 93 -4.39 -1.58 -4.87
CA SER A 93 -3.68 -2.86 -5.03
C SER A 93 -3.42 -3.44 -3.63
N VAL A 94 -3.68 -4.74 -3.46
CA VAL A 94 -3.54 -5.46 -2.19
C VAL A 94 -2.71 -6.72 -2.43
N LYS A 95 -1.82 -7.03 -1.48
CA LYS A 95 -1.03 -8.27 -1.43
C LYS A 95 -1.63 -9.18 -0.37
N LEU A 96 -1.83 -10.46 -0.69
CA LEU A 96 -2.47 -11.41 0.21
C LEU A 96 -1.56 -11.78 1.39
N THR A 97 -0.25 -11.81 1.19
CA THR A 97 0.72 -12.01 2.29
C THR A 97 0.59 -10.93 3.35
N GLN A 98 0.44 -9.67 2.96
CA GLN A 98 0.17 -8.53 3.87
C GLN A 98 -1.17 -8.69 4.62
N MET A 99 -2.13 -9.42 4.04
CA MET A 99 -3.44 -9.69 4.67
C MET A 99 -3.40 -10.93 5.58
N GLY A 100 -2.25 -11.57 5.73
CA GLY A 100 -2.03 -12.70 6.63
C GLY A 100 -2.08 -14.07 5.95
N LEU A 101 -1.89 -14.15 4.63
CA LEU A 101 -1.88 -15.45 3.93
C LEU A 101 -0.84 -16.43 4.50
N ASP A 102 0.36 -15.94 4.85
CA ASP A 102 1.42 -16.76 5.47
C ASP A 102 1.11 -17.20 6.91
N ILE A 103 0.14 -16.56 7.55
CA ILE A 103 -0.28 -16.86 8.94
C ILE A 103 -1.44 -17.85 8.91
N GLY A 104 -2.39 -17.65 8.00
CA GLY A 104 -3.52 -18.55 7.80
C GLY A 104 -4.55 -18.02 6.82
N GLU A 105 -5.08 -18.90 5.97
CA GLU A 105 -6.06 -18.56 4.94
C GLU A 105 -7.34 -17.93 5.52
N ASP A 106 -7.83 -18.41 6.66
CA ASP A 106 -9.01 -17.84 7.32
C ASP A 106 -8.83 -16.38 7.73
N LEU A 107 -7.63 -16.01 8.20
CA LEU A 107 -7.30 -14.63 8.56
C LEU A 107 -7.27 -13.76 7.31
N CYS A 108 -6.55 -14.22 6.27
CA CYS A 108 -6.48 -13.55 4.98
C CYS A 108 -7.88 -13.31 4.40
N HIS A 109 -8.72 -14.36 4.38
CA HIS A 109 -10.08 -14.30 3.88
C HIS A 109 -10.93 -13.28 4.65
N ARG A 110 -10.92 -13.30 6.00
CA ARG A 110 -11.67 -12.31 6.81
C ARG A 110 -11.23 -10.87 6.53
N ASN A 111 -9.93 -10.63 6.43
CA ASN A 111 -9.40 -9.29 6.14
C ASN A 111 -9.79 -8.82 4.73
N MET A 112 -9.66 -9.71 3.74
CA MET A 112 -10.03 -9.42 2.35
C MET A 112 -11.52 -9.15 2.19
N VAL A 113 -12.40 -9.93 2.83
CA VAL A 113 -13.85 -9.70 2.79
C VAL A 113 -14.20 -8.31 3.28
N ALA A 114 -13.64 -7.87 4.40
CA ALA A 114 -13.89 -6.52 4.92
C ALA A 114 -13.49 -5.41 3.94
N ILE A 115 -12.32 -5.55 3.30
CA ILE A 115 -11.83 -4.60 2.28
C ILE A 115 -12.74 -4.61 1.05
N LEU A 116 -13.12 -5.79 0.56
CA LEU A 116 -13.95 -5.94 -0.63
C LEU A 116 -15.37 -5.42 -0.41
N GLU A 117 -15.98 -5.65 0.75
CA GLU A 117 -17.29 -5.11 1.11
C GLU A 117 -17.28 -3.59 1.14
N LYS A 118 -16.25 -3.00 1.76
CA LYS A 118 -16.04 -1.55 1.80
C LYS A 118 -15.85 -0.97 0.40
N ALA A 119 -14.96 -1.56 -0.39
CA ALA A 119 -14.72 -1.12 -1.76
C ALA A 119 -16.00 -1.20 -2.61
N LYS A 120 -16.77 -2.28 -2.49
CA LYS A 120 -18.07 -2.44 -3.17
C LYS A 120 -19.05 -1.32 -2.78
N ALA A 121 -19.17 -0.98 -1.50
CA ALA A 121 -20.04 0.09 -1.03
C ALA A 121 -19.64 1.46 -1.62
N LEU A 122 -18.34 1.66 -1.88
CA LEU A 122 -17.78 2.87 -2.48
C LEU A 122 -17.68 2.83 -4.00
N ARG A 123 -18.19 1.76 -4.65
CA ARG A 123 -18.03 1.51 -6.11
C ARG A 123 -16.57 1.51 -6.56
N GLY A 124 -15.69 1.04 -5.69
CA GLY A 124 -14.26 0.94 -5.93
C GLY A 124 -13.84 -0.40 -6.54
N PHE A 125 -12.56 -0.45 -6.88
CA PHE A 125 -11.88 -1.63 -7.40
C PHE A 125 -10.73 -2.05 -6.47
N VAL A 126 -10.61 -3.35 -6.26
CA VAL A 126 -9.50 -3.97 -5.51
C VAL A 126 -8.78 -4.92 -6.45
N ARG A 127 -7.51 -4.65 -6.70
CA ARG A 127 -6.60 -5.56 -7.40
C ARG A 127 -5.87 -6.43 -6.40
N LEU A 128 -5.92 -7.73 -6.61
CA LEU A 128 -5.03 -8.66 -5.94
C LEU A 128 -3.74 -8.73 -6.75
N ASP A 129 -2.64 -8.25 -6.17
CA ASP A 129 -1.34 -8.32 -6.81
C ASP A 129 -0.85 -9.78 -6.77
N MET A 130 -0.37 -10.28 -7.91
CA MET A 130 0.25 -11.60 -7.95
C MET A 130 1.63 -11.53 -7.29
N GLU A 131 1.88 -12.44 -6.35
CA GLU A 131 3.10 -12.46 -5.56
C GLU A 131 4.08 -13.53 -6.11
N GLY A 132 5.01 -14.01 -5.29
CA GLY A 132 5.95 -15.07 -5.70
C GLY A 132 5.25 -16.35 -6.20
N SER A 133 6.02 -17.21 -6.87
CA SER A 133 5.51 -18.50 -7.39
C SER A 133 4.87 -19.38 -6.34
N ASP A 134 5.26 -19.21 -5.08
CA ASP A 134 4.74 -19.97 -3.94
C ASP A 134 3.30 -19.56 -3.59
N TYR A 135 2.80 -18.46 -4.18
CA TYR A 135 1.48 -17.87 -3.96
C TYR A 135 0.61 -17.87 -5.23
N THR A 136 0.97 -18.65 -6.25
CA THR A 136 0.27 -18.75 -7.55
C THR A 136 -0.35 -20.13 -7.73
#